data_AF-A0A2R6H4S9-F1
#
_entry.id   AF-A0A2R6H4S9-F1
#
_cell.length_a   1.000
_cell.length_b   1.000
_cell.length_c   1.000
_cell.angle_alpha   90.00
_cell.angle_beta   90.00
_cell.angle_gamma   90.00
#
_symmetry.space_group_name_H-M   'P 1'
#
loop_
_entity.id
_entity.type
_entity.pdbx_description
1 polymer ?
#
loop_
_entity_poly.entity_id
_entity_poly.type
_entity_poly.pdbx_seq_one_letter_code
_entity_poly.pdbx_strand_id
1 'polypeptide(L)'
;MVLFPTEEWLAAYERRLDGSGAFSEAGSGRGVGFDGDVVLAIRELPLEEATVRDLPVEAFDGLPRTLRRPLSALALDGAATPVVRSLFASARWVDPGIPLADLAALTNGRHVRDALPERTADLLEQLDRHVVDDAIYVWVGLEDGDYTGIEIVDPIDRRDAGFVLSGPYSAWVEIVDGDLDVPSAVASSALTVSGTDDVGRLAEHAGTVKLLGDAAANVETTRLF
;
A
#
# COMPACT_ATOMS: atom_id res chain seq x y z
N MET A 1 -5.86 -8.95 9.63
CA MET A 1 -5.73 -8.36 8.29
C MET A 1 -5.33 -6.91 8.43
N VAL A 2 -4.40 -6.46 7.60
CA VAL A 2 -3.81 -5.10 7.59
C VAL A 2 -4.12 -4.42 6.25
N LEU A 3 -4.20 -3.10 6.23
CA LEU A 3 -4.68 -2.35 5.06
C LEU A 3 -3.55 -2.06 4.07
N PHE A 4 -3.65 -2.55 2.83
CA PHE A 4 -2.70 -2.20 1.77
C PHE A 4 -3.07 -0.86 1.12
N PRO A 5 -2.12 0.08 0.88
CA PRO A 5 -0.68 0.02 1.10
C PRO A 5 -0.20 0.87 2.31
N THR A 6 -0.77 0.67 3.49
CA THR A 6 -0.45 1.49 4.70
C THR A 6 0.88 1.13 5.35
N GLU A 7 1.41 1.99 6.23
CA GLU A 7 2.59 1.71 7.05
C GLU A 7 2.43 0.42 7.87
N GLU A 8 1.23 0.13 8.37
CA GLU A 8 0.93 -1.11 9.09
C GLU A 8 1.11 -2.35 8.20
N TRP A 9 0.69 -2.25 6.94
CA TRP A 9 0.91 -3.31 5.95
C TRP A 9 2.39 -3.46 5.62
N LEU A 10 3.14 -2.36 5.47
CA LEU A 10 4.58 -2.42 5.24
C LEU A 10 5.34 -3.06 6.39
N ALA A 11 4.98 -2.76 7.64
CA ALA A 11 5.56 -3.43 8.80
C ALA A 11 5.23 -4.94 8.81
N ALA A 12 4.05 -5.34 8.31
CA ALA A 12 3.71 -6.75 8.15
C ALA A 12 4.49 -7.42 7.00
N TYR A 13 4.70 -6.69 5.91
CA TYR A 13 5.48 -7.13 4.76
C TYR A 13 6.98 -7.29 5.12
N GLU A 14 7.56 -6.34 5.84
CA GLU A 14 8.92 -6.42 6.41
C GLU A 14 9.14 -7.73 7.17
N ARG A 15 8.23 -8.07 8.09
CA ARG A 15 8.30 -9.31 8.86
C ARG A 15 8.28 -10.57 7.97
N ARG A 16 7.65 -10.50 6.80
CA ARG A 16 7.65 -11.60 5.81
C ARG A 16 8.97 -11.66 5.04
N LEU A 17 9.53 -10.51 4.68
CA LEU A 17 10.83 -10.43 4.02
C LEU A 17 11.95 -10.96 4.92
N ASP A 18 12.10 -10.39 6.11
CA ASP A 18 13.13 -10.74 7.10
C ASP A 18 12.97 -12.17 7.65
N GLY A 19 11.74 -12.57 7.98
CA GLY A 19 11.46 -13.84 8.64
C GLY A 19 11.52 -15.08 7.76
N SER A 20 11.63 -14.94 6.43
CA SER A 20 11.53 -16.07 5.50
C SER A 20 12.82 -16.85 5.31
N GLY A 21 13.99 -16.23 5.53
CA GLY A 21 15.31 -16.77 5.15
C GLY A 21 15.49 -17.03 3.65
N ALA A 22 14.43 -16.86 2.84
CA ALA A 22 14.37 -17.21 1.44
C ALA A 22 15.28 -16.32 0.58
N PHE A 23 15.47 -15.07 1.02
CA PHE A 23 16.40 -14.12 0.39
C PHE A 23 17.86 -14.59 0.54
N SER A 24 18.28 -14.96 1.75
CA SER A 24 19.62 -15.50 2.02
C SER A 24 19.90 -16.79 1.23
N GLU A 25 18.92 -17.72 1.16
CA GLU A 25 19.05 -18.94 0.36
C GLU A 25 19.11 -18.66 -1.14
N ALA A 26 18.32 -17.71 -1.64
CA ALA A 26 18.33 -17.32 -3.06
C ALA A 26 19.64 -16.60 -3.46
N GLY A 27 20.24 -15.83 -2.55
CA GLY A 27 21.54 -15.17 -2.74
C GLY A 27 22.73 -16.13 -2.72
N SER A 28 22.66 -17.20 -1.92
CA SER A 28 23.78 -18.13 -1.67
C SER A 28 24.20 -19.02 -2.86
N GLY A 29 23.41 -19.08 -3.94
CA GLY A 29 23.61 -20.05 -5.04
C GLY A 29 24.35 -19.55 -6.27
N ARG A 30 24.56 -18.23 -6.43
CA ARG A 30 25.03 -17.62 -7.70
C ARG A 30 26.20 -16.65 -7.55
N GLY A 31 27.08 -16.83 -6.57
CA GLY A 31 28.43 -16.23 -6.59
C GLY A 31 28.55 -14.69 -6.56
N VAL A 32 27.44 -13.98 -6.47
CA VAL A 32 27.31 -12.55 -6.12
C VAL A 32 25.86 -12.41 -5.69
N GLY A 33 25.62 -11.92 -4.47
CA GLY A 33 24.28 -11.62 -4.02
C GLY A 33 23.63 -10.57 -4.90
N PHE A 34 22.31 -10.42 -4.80
CA PHE A 34 21.64 -9.32 -5.45
C PHE A 34 21.96 -8.05 -4.67
N ASP A 35 22.90 -7.26 -5.19
CA ASP A 35 23.19 -5.91 -4.71
C ASP A 35 22.39 -4.93 -5.56
N GLY A 36 21.27 -4.47 -5.02
CA GLY A 36 20.37 -3.61 -5.76
C GLY A 36 19.15 -3.28 -4.95
N ASP A 37 19.11 -2.07 -4.41
CA ASP A 37 17.88 -1.55 -3.83
C ASP A 37 16.75 -1.59 -4.87
N VAL A 38 15.57 -2.02 -4.42
CA VAL A 38 14.36 -2.07 -5.24
C VAL A 38 13.37 -1.06 -4.72
N VAL A 39 12.91 -0.15 -5.57
CA VAL A 39 11.79 0.72 -5.27
C VAL A 39 10.53 0.16 -5.91
N LEU A 40 9.50 -0.04 -5.10
CA LEU A 40 8.14 -0.37 -5.54
C LEU A 40 7.38 0.96 -5.68
N ALA A 41 7.03 1.33 -6.91
CA ALA A 41 6.23 2.49 -7.23
C ALA A 41 4.78 2.05 -7.51
N ILE A 42 3.92 2.25 -6.51
CA ILE A 42 2.49 1.97 -6.56
C ILE A 42 1.81 3.25 -7.05
N ARG A 43 1.46 3.30 -8.34
CA ARG A 43 0.88 4.48 -8.99
C ARG A 43 -0.62 4.37 -9.16
N GLU A 44 -1.25 5.44 -9.63
CA GLU A 44 -2.68 5.46 -9.98
C GLU A 44 -3.54 5.01 -8.79
N LEU A 45 -3.19 5.50 -7.59
CA LEU A 45 -4.03 5.32 -6.42
C LEU A 45 -5.38 6.00 -6.70
N PRO A 46 -6.51 5.32 -6.48
CA PRO A 46 -7.82 5.82 -6.90
C PRO A 46 -8.37 6.88 -5.92
N LEU A 47 -7.57 7.88 -5.52
CA LEU A 47 -7.93 8.87 -4.51
C LEU A 47 -9.01 9.86 -4.96
N GLU A 48 -9.08 10.12 -6.26
CA GLU A 48 -10.12 10.97 -6.85
C GLU A 48 -11.47 10.25 -6.97
N GLU A 49 -11.45 8.92 -7.08
CA GLU A 49 -12.65 8.10 -7.30
C GLU A 49 -13.17 7.48 -5.99
N ALA A 50 -12.25 6.98 -5.17
CA ALA A 50 -12.56 6.39 -3.89
C ALA A 50 -13.01 7.46 -2.90
N THR A 51 -14.10 7.16 -2.20
CA THR A 51 -14.67 8.04 -1.20
C THR A 51 -14.59 7.39 0.18
N VAL A 52 -14.84 8.17 1.23
CA VAL A 52 -14.84 7.66 2.61
C VAL A 52 -15.77 6.46 2.78
N ARG A 53 -16.84 6.37 1.98
CA ARG A 53 -17.81 5.26 2.03
C ARG A 53 -17.25 3.93 1.51
N ASP A 54 -16.26 3.99 0.63
CA ASP A 54 -15.69 2.83 -0.06
C ASP A 54 -14.58 2.18 0.76
N LEU A 55 -14.09 2.89 1.79
CA LEU A 55 -13.09 2.37 2.71
C LEU A 55 -13.60 1.14 3.46
N PRO A 56 -12.74 0.12 3.66
CA PRO A 56 -13.08 -1.08 4.39
C PRO A 56 -13.37 -0.78 5.88
N VAL A 57 -14.16 -1.64 6.53
CA VAL A 57 -14.58 -1.43 7.93
C VAL A 57 -13.40 -1.36 8.90
N GLU A 58 -12.31 -2.03 8.57
CA GLU A 58 -11.04 -2.02 9.30
C GLU A 58 -10.42 -0.61 9.37
N ALA A 59 -10.67 0.26 8.38
CA ALA A 59 -10.23 1.66 8.40
C ALA A 59 -10.92 2.48 9.50
N PHE A 60 -12.04 1.97 10.02
CA PHE A 60 -12.86 2.59 11.05
C PHE A 60 -12.76 1.88 12.41
N ASP A 61 -11.77 1.01 12.59
CA ASP A 61 -11.52 0.38 13.87
C ASP A 61 -11.20 1.40 14.96
N GLY A 62 -11.65 1.12 16.18
CA GLY A 62 -11.59 2.07 17.31
C GLY A 62 -12.86 2.91 17.50
N LEU A 63 -13.81 2.84 16.57
CA LEU A 63 -15.11 3.48 16.77
C LEU A 63 -15.88 2.91 17.98
N PRO A 64 -16.56 3.77 18.76
CA PRO A 64 -17.50 3.34 19.78
C PRO A 64 -18.46 2.27 19.24
N ARG A 65 -18.80 1.27 20.06
CA ARG A 65 -19.67 0.14 19.64
C ARG A 65 -21.04 0.59 19.09
N THR A 66 -21.50 1.76 19.49
CA THR A 66 -22.70 2.43 18.96
C THR A 66 -22.59 2.80 17.48
N LEU A 67 -21.37 3.03 16.97
CA LEU A 67 -21.07 3.40 15.59
C LEU A 67 -20.60 2.20 14.75
N ARG A 68 -20.05 1.15 15.38
CA ARG A 68 -19.61 -0.08 14.69
C ARG A 68 -20.73 -0.80 13.94
N ARG A 69 -21.89 -1.03 14.57
CA ARG A 69 -23.01 -1.74 13.91
C ARG A 69 -23.53 -1.05 12.63
N PRO A 70 -23.75 0.27 12.63
CA PRO A 70 -24.12 1.01 11.42
C PRO A 70 -23.10 0.87 10.28
N LEU A 71 -21.79 0.92 10.58
CA LEU A 71 -20.72 0.85 9.57
C LEU A 71 -20.48 -0.56 9.05
N SER A 72 -20.53 -1.60 9.90
CA SER A 72 -20.48 -2.99 9.42
C SER A 72 -21.66 -3.34 8.50
N ALA A 73 -22.81 -2.70 8.69
CA ALA A 73 -23.95 -2.83 7.79
C ALA A 73 -23.79 -2.08 6.45
N LEU A 74 -22.85 -1.13 6.34
CA LEU A 74 -22.50 -0.46 5.08
C LEU A 74 -21.63 -1.32 4.17
N ALA A 75 -20.59 -1.93 4.75
CA ALA A 75 -19.62 -2.75 4.01
C ALA A 75 -20.27 -3.96 3.33
N LEU A 76 -21.45 -4.38 3.81
CA LEU A 76 -22.19 -5.52 3.30
C LEU A 76 -23.23 -5.18 2.22
N ASP A 77 -23.63 -3.91 2.07
CA ASP A 77 -24.81 -3.55 1.26
C ASP A 77 -24.58 -2.42 0.24
N GLY A 78 -23.40 -1.80 0.20
CA GLY A 78 -23.03 -0.75 -0.77
C GLY A 78 -23.90 0.53 -0.73
N ALA A 79 -24.92 0.55 0.12
CA ALA A 79 -25.88 1.62 0.26
C ALA A 79 -25.69 2.28 1.63
N ALA A 80 -25.33 3.56 1.63
CA ALA A 80 -25.28 4.39 2.83
C ALA A 80 -26.64 4.37 3.56
N THR A 81 -26.77 3.53 4.58
CA THR A 81 -28.02 3.38 5.36
C THR A 81 -28.39 4.70 6.06
N PRO A 82 -29.67 4.94 6.37
CA PRO A 82 -30.14 6.18 7.02
C PRO A 82 -29.43 6.51 8.34
N VAL A 83 -28.90 5.50 9.05
CA VAL A 83 -28.19 5.68 10.32
C VAL A 83 -26.81 6.30 10.11
N VAL A 84 -26.13 5.97 9.02
CA VAL A 84 -24.82 6.53 8.67
C VAL A 84 -25.00 7.94 8.15
N ARG A 85 -26.03 8.15 7.31
CA ARG A 85 -26.46 9.50 6.93
C ARG A 85 -26.81 10.34 8.15
N SER A 86 -27.44 9.76 9.17
CA SER A 86 -27.71 10.42 10.45
C SER A 86 -26.46 10.67 11.28
N LEU A 87 -25.46 9.79 11.26
CA LEU A 87 -24.20 9.98 11.99
C LEU A 87 -23.33 11.08 11.38
N PHE A 88 -23.18 11.08 10.06
CA PHE A 88 -22.54 12.18 9.33
C PHE A 88 -23.38 13.47 9.38
N ALA A 89 -24.72 13.39 9.39
CA ALA A 89 -25.58 14.56 9.61
C ALA A 89 -25.49 15.11 11.04
N SER A 90 -25.26 14.26 12.04
CA SER A 90 -25.00 14.67 13.44
C SER A 90 -23.61 15.28 13.55
N ALA A 91 -22.65 14.73 12.82
CA ALA A 91 -21.28 15.19 12.71
C ALA A 91 -21.09 16.29 11.65
N ARG A 92 -22.18 16.90 11.13
CA ARG A 92 -22.35 18.18 10.39
C ARG A 92 -21.25 18.73 9.45
N TRP A 93 -20.17 18.02 9.13
CA TRP A 93 -18.98 18.64 8.50
C TRP A 93 -18.18 17.78 7.51
N VAL A 94 -18.59 16.54 7.19
CA VAL A 94 -17.97 15.75 6.10
C VAL A 94 -19.05 15.01 5.29
N ASP A 95 -19.13 15.29 3.98
CA ASP A 95 -19.94 14.52 3.04
C ASP A 95 -19.26 13.17 2.78
N PRO A 96 -19.87 12.01 3.11
CA PRO A 96 -19.26 10.70 2.87
C PRO A 96 -19.09 10.37 1.37
N GLY A 97 -19.71 11.14 0.48
CA GLY A 97 -19.53 11.04 -0.96
C GLY A 97 -18.35 11.85 -1.51
N ILE A 98 -17.59 12.54 -0.64
CA ILE A 98 -16.42 13.30 -1.06
C ILE A 98 -15.26 12.37 -1.45
N PRO A 99 -14.54 12.65 -2.55
CA PRO A 99 -13.28 12.00 -2.86
C PRO A 99 -12.27 12.09 -1.72
N LEU A 100 -11.45 11.05 -1.55
CA LEU A 100 -10.39 11.04 -0.54
C LEU A 100 -9.34 12.13 -0.80
N ALA A 101 -9.06 12.45 -2.06
CA ALA A 101 -8.19 13.57 -2.45
C ALA A 101 -8.69 14.92 -1.89
N ASP A 102 -9.99 15.17 -1.96
CA ASP A 102 -10.61 16.41 -1.46
C ASP A 102 -10.74 16.41 0.08
N LEU A 103 -10.89 15.23 0.69
CA LEU A 103 -10.96 15.08 2.14
C LEU A 103 -9.66 15.53 2.82
N ALA A 104 -8.50 15.17 2.24
CA ALA A 104 -7.20 15.62 2.74
C ALA A 104 -7.11 17.16 2.76
N ALA A 105 -7.55 17.81 1.68
CA ALA A 105 -7.59 19.27 1.59
C ALA A 105 -8.50 19.93 2.65
N LEU A 106 -9.64 19.31 2.98
CA LEU A 106 -10.56 19.79 4.02
C LEU A 106 -10.06 19.54 5.45
N THR A 107 -9.31 18.46 5.67
CA THR A 107 -8.80 18.06 7.01
C THR A 107 -7.55 18.83 7.44
N ASN A 108 -6.97 19.67 6.58
CA ASN A 108 -5.91 20.62 6.94
C ASN A 108 -6.34 21.63 8.04
N GLY A 109 -7.63 21.68 8.40
CA GLY A 109 -8.08 22.23 9.67
C GLY A 109 -8.08 21.19 10.80
N ARG A 110 -7.21 21.36 11.81
CA ARG A 110 -7.08 20.51 13.02
C ARG A 110 -8.40 19.94 13.59
N HIS A 111 -9.48 20.72 13.52
CA HIS A 111 -10.78 20.34 14.06
C HIS A 111 -11.43 19.11 13.41
N VAL A 112 -11.09 18.78 12.15
CA VAL A 112 -11.68 17.60 11.49
C VAL A 112 -11.00 16.32 11.95
N ARG A 113 -9.67 16.36 12.09
CA ARG A 113 -8.85 15.22 12.55
C ARG A 113 -9.21 14.82 13.99
N ASP A 114 -9.49 15.79 14.85
CA ASP A 114 -9.82 15.57 16.27
C ASP A 114 -11.12 14.78 16.52
N ALA A 115 -12.04 14.66 15.55
CA ALA A 115 -13.24 13.82 15.72
C ALA A 115 -13.32 12.62 14.78
N LEU A 116 -12.29 12.38 13.97
CA LEU A 116 -12.12 11.10 13.32
C LEU A 116 -11.56 10.09 14.33
N PRO A 117 -11.87 8.80 14.19
CA PRO A 117 -11.18 7.74 14.95
C PRO A 117 -9.67 7.84 14.74
N GLU A 118 -8.88 7.55 15.77
CA GLU A 118 -7.42 7.59 15.70
C GLU A 118 -6.89 6.86 14.47
N ARG A 119 -7.42 5.67 14.17
CA ARG A 119 -7.01 4.88 12.99
C ARG A 119 -7.35 5.56 11.67
N THR A 120 -8.54 6.14 11.55
CA THR A 120 -8.94 6.86 10.32
C THR A 120 -8.12 8.14 10.15
N ALA A 121 -7.88 8.88 11.24
CA ALA A 121 -7.04 10.07 11.23
C ALA A 121 -5.60 9.72 10.80
N ASP A 122 -5.05 8.63 11.35
CA ASP A 122 -3.73 8.12 11.01
C ASP A 122 -3.63 7.68 9.53
N LEU A 123 -4.64 6.98 9.00
CA LEU A 123 -4.69 6.63 7.58
C LEU A 123 -4.68 7.85 6.67
N LEU A 124 -5.44 8.89 7.00
CA LEU A 124 -5.46 10.13 6.22
C LEU A 124 -4.13 10.88 6.33
N GLU A 125 -3.50 10.86 7.51
CA GLU A 125 -2.17 11.43 7.71
C GLU A 125 -1.10 10.69 6.90
N GLN A 126 -1.18 9.35 6.82
CA GLN A 126 -0.30 8.56 5.97
C GLN A 126 -0.50 8.89 4.49
N LEU A 127 -1.74 9.00 4.01
CA LEU A 127 -2.02 9.38 2.63
C LEU A 127 -1.47 10.78 2.31
N ASP A 128 -1.70 11.77 3.18
CA ASP A 128 -1.20 13.15 3.03
C ASP A 128 0.33 13.21 3.05
N ARG A 129 0.98 12.37 3.85
CA ARG A 129 2.43 12.32 3.99
C ARG A 129 3.12 11.62 2.83
N HIS A 130 2.56 10.51 2.36
CA HIS A 130 3.29 9.53 1.54
C HIS A 130 2.81 9.47 0.10
N VAL A 131 1.60 9.96 -0.19
CA VAL A 131 1.12 10.01 -1.56
C VAL A 131 1.66 11.26 -2.24
N VAL A 132 2.41 11.04 -3.31
CA VAL A 132 2.91 12.11 -4.19
C VAL A 132 2.51 11.76 -5.61
N ASP A 133 1.76 12.66 -6.26
CA ASP A 133 1.21 12.46 -7.61
C ASP A 133 0.46 11.12 -7.76
N ASP A 134 -0.47 10.85 -6.84
CA ASP A 134 -1.27 9.61 -6.76
C ASP A 134 -0.42 8.33 -6.72
N ALA A 135 0.79 8.43 -6.17
CA ALA A 135 1.70 7.31 -6.03
C ALA A 135 2.36 7.24 -4.65
N ILE A 136 2.63 6.02 -4.20
CA ILE A 136 3.47 5.72 -3.04
C ILE A 136 4.71 4.99 -3.52
N TYR A 137 5.87 5.34 -2.94
CA TYR A 137 7.16 4.75 -3.26
C TYR A 137 7.72 4.04 -2.04
N VAL A 138 7.97 2.74 -2.18
CA VAL A 138 8.50 1.89 -1.11
C VAL A 138 9.88 1.42 -1.51
N TRP A 139 10.90 1.83 -0.77
CA TRP A 139 12.26 1.33 -0.91
C TRP A 139 12.41 0.02 -0.14
N VAL A 140 13.02 -0.97 -0.78
CA VAL A 140 13.40 -2.26 -0.21
C VAL A 140 14.90 -2.42 -0.40
N GLY A 141 15.64 -2.43 0.71
CA GLY A 141 17.08 -2.60 0.72
C GLY A 141 17.47 -4.07 0.62
N LEU A 142 18.36 -4.36 -0.33
CA LEU A 142 18.90 -5.68 -0.58
C LEU A 142 20.41 -5.60 -0.78
N GLU A 143 21.17 -6.25 0.11
CA GLU A 143 22.63 -6.29 0.11
C GLU A 143 23.08 -7.74 0.20
N ASP A 144 23.92 -8.19 -0.73
CA ASP A 144 24.38 -9.58 -0.86
C ASP A 144 23.23 -10.61 -0.91
N GLY A 145 22.06 -10.20 -1.36
CA GLY A 145 20.85 -11.03 -1.38
C GLY A 145 20.18 -11.19 -0.02
N ASP A 146 20.63 -10.48 1.02
CA ASP A 146 19.97 -10.36 2.31
C ASP A 146 19.13 -9.08 2.36
N TYR A 147 18.06 -9.12 3.16
CA TYR A 147 17.20 -7.97 3.41
C TYR A 147 17.84 -7.01 4.42
N THR A 148 17.89 -5.72 4.08
CA THR A 148 18.51 -4.69 4.95
C THR A 148 17.52 -3.67 5.50
N GLY A 149 16.34 -3.53 4.91
CA GLY A 149 15.29 -2.65 5.41
C GLY A 149 14.18 -2.36 4.40
N ILE A 150 13.10 -1.76 4.89
CA ILE A 150 12.00 -1.24 4.07
C ILE A 150 11.62 0.15 4.57
N GLU A 151 11.32 1.06 3.66
CA GLU A 151 10.97 2.43 4.01
C GLU A 151 10.04 3.02 2.94
N ILE A 152 9.04 3.82 3.34
CA ILE A 152 8.35 4.70 2.39
C ILE A 152 9.26 5.89 2.13
N VAL A 153 9.58 6.14 0.86
CA VAL A 153 10.53 7.18 0.47
C VAL A 153 9.86 8.23 -0.40
N ASP A 154 10.38 9.45 -0.37
CA ASP A 154 9.96 10.50 -1.29
C ASP A 154 10.42 10.13 -2.72
N PRO A 155 9.63 10.40 -3.77
CA PRO A 155 10.04 10.18 -5.15
C PRO A 155 11.34 10.87 -5.56
N ILE A 156 11.74 11.98 -4.91
CA ILE A 156 13.04 12.62 -5.16
C ILE A 156 14.22 11.87 -4.51
N ASP A 157 13.95 11.15 -3.44
CA ASP A 157 14.90 10.40 -2.63
C ASP A 157 14.87 8.91 -2.96
N ARG A 158 14.56 8.52 -4.21
CA ARG A 158 14.63 7.11 -4.68
C ARG A 158 16.04 6.48 -4.63
N ARG A 159 16.99 7.09 -3.88
CA ARG A 159 18.34 6.65 -3.55
C ARG A 159 18.97 5.81 -4.66
N ASP A 160 19.30 6.40 -5.82
CA ASP A 160 19.94 5.73 -6.98
C ASP A 160 19.59 4.22 -7.11
N ALA A 161 18.30 3.89 -6.95
CA ALA A 161 17.90 2.49 -6.79
C ALA A 161 18.32 1.69 -8.03
N GLY A 162 18.87 0.49 -7.79
CA GLY A 162 19.24 -0.42 -8.87
C GLY A 162 18.04 -0.67 -9.77
N PHE A 163 16.87 -0.87 -9.16
CA PHE A 163 15.62 -1.10 -9.87
C PHE A 163 14.44 -0.33 -9.26
N VAL A 164 13.54 0.10 -10.13
CA VAL A 164 12.25 0.69 -9.81
C VAL A 164 11.18 -0.13 -10.55
N LEU A 165 10.42 -0.91 -9.79
CA LEU A 165 9.23 -1.62 -10.27
C LEU A 165 8.05 -0.68 -10.16
N SER A 166 7.43 -0.33 -11.28
CA SER A 166 6.39 0.69 -11.33
C SER A 166 5.15 0.19 -12.06
N GLY A 167 3.98 0.37 -11.46
CA GLY A 167 2.71 0.08 -12.12
C GLY A 167 1.51 0.57 -11.32
N PRO A 168 0.30 0.40 -11.89
CA PRO A 168 -0.92 0.89 -11.27
C PRO A 168 -1.29 0.08 -10.03
N TYR A 169 -2.02 0.69 -9.11
CA TYR A 169 -2.49 0.07 -7.87
C TYR A 169 -3.22 -1.25 -8.12
N SER A 170 -4.00 -1.34 -9.20
CA SER A 170 -4.70 -2.56 -9.61
C SER A 170 -3.76 -3.74 -9.88
N ALA A 171 -2.62 -3.52 -10.53
CA ALA A 171 -1.62 -4.56 -10.77
C ALA A 171 -0.96 -5.01 -9.45
N TRP A 172 -0.71 -4.06 -8.55
CA TRP A 172 -0.21 -4.39 -7.22
C TRP A 172 -1.22 -5.16 -6.38
N VAL A 173 -2.51 -4.85 -6.48
CA VAL A 173 -3.58 -5.63 -5.84
C VAL A 173 -3.55 -7.09 -6.30
N GLU A 174 -3.45 -7.35 -7.61
CA GLU A 174 -3.34 -8.73 -8.12
C GLU A 174 -2.08 -9.45 -7.57
N ILE A 175 -0.99 -8.72 -7.38
CA ILE A 175 0.24 -9.28 -6.78
C ILE A 175 0.05 -9.58 -5.29
N VAL A 176 -0.55 -8.67 -4.53
CA VAL A 176 -0.80 -8.84 -3.09
C VAL A 176 -1.89 -9.88 -2.81
N ASP A 177 -2.81 -10.10 -3.74
CA ASP A 177 -3.77 -11.21 -3.66
C ASP A 177 -3.14 -12.56 -4.05
N GLY A 178 -1.97 -12.54 -4.69
CA GLY A 178 -1.27 -13.73 -5.20
C GLY A 178 -1.80 -14.23 -6.56
N ASP A 179 -2.65 -13.46 -7.21
CA ASP A 179 -3.23 -13.76 -8.52
C ASP A 179 -2.25 -13.46 -9.67
N LEU A 180 -1.25 -12.61 -9.43
CA LEU A 180 -0.20 -12.23 -10.38
C LEU A 180 1.18 -12.24 -9.73
N ASP A 181 2.16 -12.94 -10.32
CA ASP A 181 3.56 -12.83 -9.86
C ASP A 181 4.29 -11.67 -10.55
N VAL A 182 5.28 -11.09 -9.87
CA VAL A 182 6.03 -9.91 -10.35
C VAL A 182 6.70 -10.16 -11.71
N PRO A 183 7.42 -11.27 -11.97
CA PRO A 183 7.94 -11.58 -13.30
C PRO A 183 6.86 -11.59 -14.40
N SER A 184 5.71 -12.21 -14.16
CA SER A 184 4.58 -12.22 -15.10
C SER A 184 4.00 -10.82 -15.33
N ALA A 185 3.91 -10.00 -14.27
CA ALA A 185 3.44 -8.62 -14.38
C ALA A 185 4.38 -7.75 -15.24
N VAL A 186 5.69 -7.95 -15.13
CA VAL A 186 6.67 -7.29 -15.99
C VAL A 186 6.55 -7.78 -17.44
N ALA A 187 6.41 -9.09 -17.64
CA ALA A 187 6.28 -9.68 -18.97
C ALA A 187 5.01 -9.21 -19.71
N SER A 188 3.90 -9.01 -18.98
CA SER A 188 2.65 -8.47 -19.52
C SER A 188 2.65 -6.94 -19.68
N SER A 189 3.71 -6.26 -19.24
CA SER A 189 3.80 -4.80 -19.13
C SER A 189 2.81 -4.17 -18.15
N ALA A 190 2.20 -4.96 -17.26
CA ALA A 190 1.42 -4.46 -16.13
C ALA A 190 2.31 -3.75 -15.11
N LEU A 191 3.53 -4.26 -14.90
CA LEU A 191 4.62 -3.54 -14.25
C LEU A 191 5.69 -3.14 -15.27
N THR A 192 6.29 -1.98 -15.04
CA THR A 192 7.43 -1.46 -15.78
C THR A 192 8.67 -1.46 -14.90
N VAL A 193 9.82 -1.73 -15.50
CA VAL A 193 11.11 -1.74 -14.82
C VAL A 193 11.91 -0.54 -15.33
N SER A 194 12.41 0.27 -14.41
CA SER A 194 13.34 1.36 -14.69
C SER A 194 14.40 1.40 -13.59
N GLY A 195 15.41 2.27 -13.67
CA GLY A 195 16.46 2.36 -12.66
C GLY A 195 17.84 2.57 -13.28
N THR A 196 18.86 2.44 -12.44
CA THR A 196 20.26 2.55 -12.86
C THR A 196 20.71 1.29 -13.61
N ASP A 197 20.18 0.13 -13.22
CA ASP A 197 20.46 -1.15 -13.86
C ASP A 197 19.48 -1.46 -15.01
N ASP A 198 19.94 -2.27 -15.96
CA ASP A 198 19.11 -2.69 -17.09
C ASP A 198 18.20 -3.88 -16.76
N VAL A 199 17.11 -4.00 -17.52
CA VAL A 199 16.10 -5.06 -17.37
C VAL A 199 16.71 -6.47 -17.51
N GLY A 200 17.83 -6.62 -18.22
CA GLY A 200 18.55 -7.89 -18.35
C GLY A 200 19.09 -8.36 -17.01
N ARG A 201 19.66 -7.46 -16.19
CA ARG A 201 20.10 -7.78 -14.83
C ARG A 201 18.93 -8.19 -13.94
N LEU A 202 17.77 -7.54 -14.06
CA LEU A 202 16.58 -7.97 -13.31
C LEU A 202 16.18 -9.42 -13.63
N ALA A 203 16.27 -9.82 -14.90
CA ALA A 203 15.95 -11.18 -15.32
C ALA A 203 16.90 -12.24 -14.74
N GLU A 204 18.19 -11.90 -14.57
CA GLU A 204 19.17 -12.76 -13.88
C GLU A 204 18.79 -13.00 -12.41
N HIS A 205 18.11 -12.02 -11.80
CA HIS A 205 17.64 -12.04 -10.42
C HIS A 205 16.12 -12.25 -10.28
N ALA A 206 15.45 -12.78 -11.31
CA ALA A 206 14.00 -12.98 -11.32
C ALA A 206 13.49 -13.83 -10.14
N GLY A 207 14.33 -14.71 -9.59
CA GLY A 207 14.02 -15.47 -8.37
C GLY A 207 13.85 -14.57 -7.14
N THR A 208 14.80 -13.66 -6.91
CA THR A 208 14.74 -12.68 -5.80
C THR A 208 13.56 -11.74 -5.97
N VAL A 209 13.31 -11.28 -7.20
CA VAL A 209 12.17 -10.42 -7.51
C VAL A 209 10.84 -11.13 -7.29
N LYS A 210 10.75 -12.42 -7.61
CA LYS A 210 9.58 -13.25 -7.29
C LYS A 210 9.35 -13.35 -5.79
N LEU A 211 10.42 -13.49 -4.99
CA LEU A 211 10.30 -13.55 -3.53
C LEU A 211 9.69 -12.29 -2.92
N LEU A 212 9.95 -11.11 -3.50
CA LEU A 212 9.30 -9.86 -3.07
C LEU A 212 7.78 -9.95 -3.25
N GLY A 213 7.33 -10.39 -4.43
CA GLY A 213 5.90 -10.61 -4.71
C GLY A 213 5.29 -11.69 -3.82
N ASP A 214 5.96 -12.83 -3.68
CA ASP A 214 5.50 -13.94 -2.84
C ASP A 214 5.38 -13.50 -1.37
N ALA A 215 6.32 -12.72 -0.85
CA ALA A 215 6.27 -12.20 0.51
C ALA A 215 5.10 -11.22 0.71
N ALA A 216 4.81 -10.39 -0.28
CA ALA A 216 3.67 -9.47 -0.27
C ALA A 216 2.34 -10.25 -0.29
N ALA A 217 2.21 -11.24 -1.17
CA ALA A 217 1.04 -12.12 -1.28
C ALA A 217 0.72 -12.90 0.01
N ASN A 218 1.75 -13.12 0.83
CA ASN A 218 1.62 -13.84 2.08
C ASN A 218 1.18 -12.96 3.27
N VAL A 219 1.05 -11.64 3.09
CA VAL A 219 0.50 -10.75 4.11
C VAL A 219 -1.02 -10.86 4.14
N GLU A 220 -1.62 -11.08 5.32
CA GLU A 220 -3.07 -11.05 5.47
C GLU A 220 -3.62 -9.63 5.21
N THR A 221 -4.10 -9.39 4.00
CA THR A 221 -4.36 -8.05 3.48
C THR A 221 -5.84 -7.76 3.28
N THR A 222 -6.26 -6.57 3.70
CA THR A 222 -7.49 -5.92 3.24
C THR A 222 -7.11 -4.75 2.33
N ARG A 223 -7.81 -4.56 1.20
CA ARG A 223 -7.54 -3.48 0.26
C ARG A 223 -8.11 -2.17 0.79
N LEU A 224 -7.34 -1.10 0.76
CA LEU A 224 -7.82 0.21 1.22
C LEU A 224 -8.84 0.81 0.24
N PHE A 225 -8.64 0.56 -1.06
CA PHE A 225 -9.50 0.96 -2.17
C PHE A 225 -10.02 -0.26 -2.92
#